data_AF-A0A398DN40-F1
#
_entry.id   AF-A0A398DN40-F1
#
_cell.length_a   1.000
_cell.length_b   1.000
_cell.length_c   1.000
_cell.angle_alpha   90.00
_cell.angle_beta   90.00
_cell.angle_gamma   90.00
#
_symmetry.space_group_name_H-M   'P 1'
#
loop_
_entity.id
_entity.type
_entity.pdbx_description
1 polymer ?
#
loop_
_entity_poly.entity_id
_entity_poly.type
_entity_poly.pdbx_seq_one_letter_code
_entity_poly.pdbx_strand_id
1 'polypeptide(L)'
;MTSRRLLVLCVLLCIVSCSLAGCRRTSGGPSQTAGLTSVEAAELAWPEAKRDFGDAVLWRLAPTEEPEAATMGLAADWQDSDRSAAWFVWYADPAGENWMMFSIHGTAIVSRDIGTRGSQMSMGADWLREHPAVAMKDAAKAAAAQGVELAAFTWTEFTCDYPASDVRRKPVWVFAFSETLSSGGTLNYRVFVDGITGKVLLALNEREERMTLPIDREALQKPRTDNHEKDLRQFFGFISTGQPEWAVRQLAYAASPDDATAQMWLANFRSLNSLTIVSVEQASLEQWTAEREFYKVTLDVQTSELPEKYGWENGCNVRWVELIPQGGGAWKVSALSSSPWGPGNASAWCSAQTGHAPASTGDAKPVEDDQLVEVEQDTVQHDAQEHDC
;
A
#
# COMPACT_ATOMS: atom_id res chain seq x y z
N MET A 1 -4.58 -35.66 -54.84
CA MET A 1 -5.43 -36.22 -53.75
C MET A 1 -4.83 -35.83 -52.39
N THR A 2 -4.94 -34.57 -51.95
CA THR A 2 -4.27 -34.17 -50.67
C THR A 2 -4.83 -32.89 -50.02
N SER A 3 -6.07 -32.46 -50.31
CA SER A 3 -6.65 -31.29 -49.62
C SER A 3 -8.00 -31.53 -48.95
N ARG A 4 -8.66 -32.67 -49.21
CA ARG A 4 -9.93 -33.02 -48.54
C ARG A 4 -9.76 -33.76 -47.22
N ARG A 5 -8.58 -34.34 -46.95
CA ARG A 5 -8.31 -35.03 -45.67
C ARG A 5 -7.80 -34.09 -44.57
N LEU A 6 -7.26 -32.92 -44.92
CA LEU A 6 -6.77 -31.95 -43.94
C LEU A 6 -7.92 -31.14 -43.30
N LEU A 7 -8.96 -30.81 -44.07
CA LEU A 7 -10.09 -30.03 -43.57
C LEU A 7 -10.97 -30.82 -42.58
N VAL A 8 -11.09 -32.14 -42.78
CA VAL A 8 -11.85 -33.03 -41.87
C VAL A 8 -11.10 -33.22 -40.54
N LEU A 9 -9.77 -33.21 -40.55
CA LEU A 9 -8.97 -33.32 -39.33
C LEU A 9 -9.04 -32.04 -38.48
N CYS A 10 -9.04 -30.85 -39.10
CA CYS A 10 -9.18 -29.58 -38.37
C CYS A 10 -10.57 -29.39 -37.75
N VAL A 11 -11.65 -29.81 -38.41
CA VAL A 11 -13.00 -29.70 -37.85
C VAL A 11 -13.22 -30.71 -36.71
N LEU A 12 -12.64 -31.91 -36.78
CA LEU A 12 -12.69 -32.88 -35.68
C LEU A 12 -11.85 -32.46 -34.46
N LEU A 13 -10.70 -31.81 -34.66
CA LEU A 13 -9.91 -31.24 -33.56
C LEU A 13 -10.60 -30.04 -32.87
N CYS A 14 -11.36 -29.22 -33.61
CA CYS A 14 -12.19 -28.19 -32.99
C CYS A 14 -13.36 -28.74 -32.16
N ILE A 15 -13.96 -29.86 -32.55
CA ILE A 15 -15.10 -30.45 -31.80
C ILE A 15 -14.64 -31.22 -30.56
N VAL A 16 -13.44 -31.82 -30.57
CA VAL A 16 -12.89 -32.49 -29.38
C VAL A 16 -12.28 -31.50 -28.37
N SER A 17 -11.80 -30.34 -28.82
CA SER A 17 -11.26 -29.30 -27.93
C SER A 17 -12.34 -28.48 -27.22
N CYS A 18 -13.58 -28.47 -27.72
CA CYS A 18 -14.73 -27.88 -27.03
C CYS A 18 -15.38 -28.80 -25.98
N SER A 19 -14.87 -30.03 -25.79
CA SER A 19 -15.48 -31.02 -24.88
C SER A 19 -14.65 -31.34 -23.63
N LEU A 20 -13.49 -30.68 -23.44
CA LEU A 20 -12.64 -30.82 -22.25
C LEU A 20 -12.35 -29.52 -21.50
N ALA A 21 -12.86 -28.38 -21.98
CA ALA A 21 -13.13 -27.25 -21.09
C ALA A 21 -14.40 -27.61 -20.30
N GLY A 22 -14.21 -28.10 -19.08
CA GLY A 22 -15.28 -28.43 -18.17
C GLY A 22 -16.25 -27.27 -18.03
N CYS A 23 -17.34 -27.31 -18.80
CA CYS A 23 -18.59 -26.69 -18.43
C CYS A 23 -19.04 -27.39 -17.14
N ARG A 24 -18.47 -26.97 -16.00
CA ARG A 24 -19.20 -26.98 -14.74
C ARG A 24 -20.43 -26.12 -15.00
N ARG A 25 -21.50 -26.76 -15.49
CA ARG A 25 -22.84 -26.35 -15.11
C ARG A 25 -22.82 -26.34 -13.59
N THR A 26 -22.65 -25.15 -13.00
CA THR A 26 -23.10 -24.91 -11.65
C THR A 26 -24.58 -25.23 -11.69
N SER A 27 -24.94 -26.40 -11.19
CA SER A 27 -26.30 -26.71 -10.81
C SER A 27 -26.64 -25.69 -9.72
N GLY A 28 -27.22 -24.57 -10.15
CA GLY A 28 -27.89 -23.60 -9.28
C GLY A 28 -29.11 -24.25 -8.66
N GLY A 29 -28.86 -25.15 -7.71
CA GLY A 29 -29.72 -25.26 -6.54
C GLY A 29 -29.25 -24.22 -5.52
N PRO A 30 -30.12 -23.73 -4.63
CA PRO A 30 -29.73 -22.79 -3.59
C PRO A 30 -28.64 -23.45 -2.75
N SER A 31 -27.38 -23.04 -2.96
CA SER A 31 -26.31 -23.37 -2.04
C SER A 31 -26.74 -22.79 -0.70
N GLN A 32 -27.08 -23.66 0.24
CA GLN A 32 -27.40 -23.27 1.60
C GLN A 32 -26.35 -22.28 2.07
N THR A 33 -26.80 -21.05 2.29
CA THR A 33 -26.06 -19.87 2.71
C THR A 33 -25.51 -20.11 4.11
N ALA A 34 -24.44 -20.89 4.22
CA ALA A 34 -23.85 -21.33 5.48
C ALA A 34 -22.95 -20.26 6.10
N GLY A 35 -23.47 -19.05 6.28
CA GLY A 35 -22.75 -17.91 6.83
C GLY A 35 -23.71 -16.91 7.48
N LEU A 36 -23.20 -16.08 8.37
CA LEU A 36 -24.01 -15.08 9.09
C LEU A 36 -24.05 -13.75 8.34
N THR A 37 -25.06 -12.95 8.62
CA THR A 37 -25.07 -11.51 8.31
C THR A 37 -24.14 -10.74 9.25
N SER A 38 -23.84 -9.47 8.94
CA SER A 38 -23.03 -8.61 9.82
C SER A 38 -23.66 -8.46 11.22
N VAL A 39 -24.99 -8.34 11.27
CA VAL A 39 -25.76 -8.22 12.52
C VAL A 39 -25.77 -9.55 13.28
N GLU A 40 -26.11 -10.66 12.60
CA GLU A 40 -26.14 -12.00 13.23
C GLU A 40 -24.76 -12.39 13.81
N ALA A 41 -23.67 -12.02 13.15
CA ALA A 41 -22.30 -12.28 13.63
C ALA A 41 -21.98 -11.49 14.90
N ALA A 42 -22.34 -10.21 14.95
CA ALA A 42 -22.13 -9.37 16.13
C ALA A 42 -23.00 -9.86 17.30
N GLU A 43 -24.27 -10.19 17.05
CA GLU A 43 -25.20 -10.76 18.03
C GLU A 43 -24.72 -12.10 18.60
N LEU A 44 -24.09 -12.94 17.78
CA LEU A 44 -23.53 -14.22 18.24
C LEU A 44 -22.39 -14.02 19.24
N ALA A 45 -21.52 -13.03 19.00
CA ALA A 45 -20.37 -12.75 19.86
C ALA A 45 -20.72 -11.88 21.09
N TRP A 46 -21.82 -11.11 21.04
CA TRP A 46 -22.19 -10.16 22.08
C TRP A 46 -22.34 -10.76 23.49
N PRO A 47 -23.06 -11.88 23.70
CA PRO A 47 -23.23 -12.46 25.04
C PRO A 47 -21.91 -12.85 25.70
N GLU A 48 -20.95 -13.34 24.90
CA GLU A 48 -19.62 -13.71 25.37
C GLU A 48 -18.84 -12.46 25.79
N ALA A 49 -18.82 -11.42 24.95
CA ALA A 49 -18.16 -10.16 25.28
C ALA A 49 -18.76 -9.49 26.53
N LYS A 50 -20.09 -9.48 26.64
CA LYS A 50 -20.83 -8.91 27.77
C LYS A 50 -20.54 -9.64 29.08
N ARG A 51 -20.40 -10.97 29.05
CA ARG A 51 -20.07 -11.77 30.24
C ARG A 51 -18.73 -11.37 30.83
N ASP A 52 -17.76 -11.03 29.99
CA ASP A 52 -16.38 -10.80 30.39
C ASP A 52 -16.06 -9.31 30.66
N PHE A 53 -16.68 -8.37 29.93
CA PHE A 53 -16.44 -6.92 30.11
C PHE A 53 -17.62 -6.14 30.71
N GLY A 54 -18.80 -6.74 30.85
CA GLY A 54 -20.00 -6.09 31.39
C GLY A 54 -20.65 -5.08 30.42
N ASP A 55 -19.95 -4.00 30.10
CA ASP A 55 -20.38 -2.95 29.15
C ASP A 55 -19.58 -2.99 27.84
N ALA A 56 -19.27 -4.19 27.31
CA ALA A 56 -18.52 -4.34 26.06
C ALA A 56 -19.07 -3.45 24.92
N VAL A 57 -18.18 -2.93 24.07
CA VAL A 57 -18.56 -2.07 22.94
C VAL A 57 -18.08 -2.71 21.66
N LEU A 58 -18.93 -2.74 20.62
CA LEU A 58 -18.51 -3.19 19.31
C LEU A 58 -17.49 -2.21 18.75
N TRP A 59 -16.28 -2.70 18.55
CA TRP A 59 -15.13 -1.91 18.13
C TRP A 59 -14.85 -2.05 16.63
N ARG A 60 -14.86 -3.29 16.14
CA ARG A 60 -14.57 -3.63 14.74
C ARG A 60 -15.34 -4.89 14.32
N LEU A 61 -15.73 -4.96 13.07
CA LEU A 61 -16.35 -6.14 12.46
C LEU A 61 -15.92 -6.23 10.98
N ALA A 62 -15.37 -7.37 10.56
CA ALA A 62 -14.92 -7.58 9.19
C ALA A 62 -15.31 -8.98 8.70
N PRO A 63 -15.68 -9.18 7.42
CA PRO A 63 -16.08 -10.47 6.88
C PRO A 63 -14.84 -11.33 6.52
N THR A 64 -13.98 -11.60 7.49
CA THR A 64 -12.76 -12.41 7.33
C THR A 64 -12.68 -13.52 8.37
N GLU A 65 -11.84 -14.53 8.11
CA GLU A 65 -11.57 -15.64 9.05
C GLU A 65 -10.67 -15.20 10.22
N GLU A 66 -9.71 -14.32 9.93
CA GLU A 66 -8.66 -13.89 10.85
C GLU A 66 -8.40 -12.37 10.72
N PRO A 67 -7.80 -11.73 11.75
CA PRO A 67 -7.58 -10.28 11.77
C PRO A 67 -6.66 -9.78 10.64
N GLU A 68 -5.70 -10.60 10.21
CA GLU A 68 -4.70 -10.26 9.19
C GLU A 68 -5.06 -10.83 7.81
N ALA A 69 -6.20 -11.52 7.68
CA ALA A 69 -6.61 -12.12 6.43
C ALA A 69 -6.92 -11.05 5.37
N ALA A 70 -6.21 -11.11 4.26
CA ALA A 70 -6.43 -10.22 3.12
C ALA A 70 -7.64 -10.62 2.24
N THR A 71 -8.21 -11.80 2.48
CA THR A 71 -9.34 -12.34 1.70
C THR A 71 -10.63 -12.27 2.50
N MET A 72 -11.68 -11.71 1.90
CA MET A 72 -13.02 -11.68 2.49
C MET A 72 -13.78 -12.99 2.22
N GLY A 73 -14.51 -13.46 3.22
CA GLY A 73 -15.42 -14.62 3.16
C GLY A 73 -16.82 -14.30 2.64
N LEU A 74 -17.01 -13.16 1.97
CA LEU A 74 -18.32 -12.69 1.52
C LEU A 74 -18.99 -13.66 0.55
N ALA A 75 -20.30 -13.87 0.72
CA ALA A 75 -21.11 -14.60 -0.24
C ALA A 75 -21.18 -13.86 -1.59
N ALA A 76 -21.38 -14.58 -2.69
CA ALA A 76 -21.47 -13.96 -4.02
C ALA A 76 -22.62 -12.94 -4.14
N ASP A 77 -23.66 -13.07 -3.32
CA ASP A 77 -24.83 -12.20 -3.25
C ASP A 77 -24.81 -11.24 -2.05
N TRP A 78 -23.64 -10.99 -1.44
CA TRP A 78 -23.51 -10.23 -0.18
C TRP A 78 -24.17 -8.85 -0.22
N GLN A 79 -24.23 -8.21 -1.39
CA GLN A 79 -24.87 -6.89 -1.58
C GLN A 79 -26.38 -6.92 -1.29
N ASP A 80 -26.99 -8.10 -1.38
CA ASP A 80 -28.40 -8.35 -1.09
C ASP A 80 -28.59 -9.12 0.22
N SER A 81 -27.70 -10.09 0.49
CA SER A 81 -27.83 -11.03 1.59
C SER A 81 -27.18 -10.56 2.89
N ASP A 82 -26.17 -9.68 2.82
CA ASP A 82 -25.27 -9.32 3.92
C ASP A 82 -24.38 -10.46 4.42
N ARG A 83 -24.35 -11.61 3.74
CA ARG A 83 -23.78 -12.84 4.30
C ARG A 83 -22.28 -13.00 4.02
N SER A 84 -21.58 -13.54 5.01
CA SER A 84 -20.20 -14.01 4.92
C SER A 84 -20.07 -15.40 5.57
N ALA A 85 -19.26 -16.27 4.97
CA ALA A 85 -18.91 -17.58 5.53
C ALA A 85 -18.00 -17.45 6.77
N ALA A 86 -17.37 -16.29 6.96
CA ALA A 86 -16.56 -16.00 8.12
C ALA A 86 -16.70 -14.56 8.58
N TRP A 87 -16.64 -14.35 9.89
CA TRP A 87 -16.62 -13.03 10.50
C TRP A 87 -15.55 -12.93 11.57
N PHE A 88 -14.91 -11.79 11.56
CA PHE A 88 -14.02 -11.32 12.59
C PHE A 88 -14.75 -10.25 13.39
N VAL A 89 -14.99 -10.49 14.68
CA VAL A 89 -15.73 -9.55 15.56
C VAL A 89 -14.84 -9.11 16.72
N TRP A 90 -14.76 -7.81 16.94
CA TRP A 90 -13.95 -7.22 17.99
C TRP A 90 -14.79 -6.37 18.93
N TYR A 91 -14.80 -6.75 20.21
CA TYR A 91 -15.35 -5.99 21.31
C TYR A 91 -14.25 -5.40 22.19
N ALA A 92 -14.51 -4.26 22.81
CA ALA A 92 -13.58 -3.64 23.74
C ALA A 92 -14.29 -3.15 25.00
N ASP A 93 -13.56 -3.10 26.11
CA ASP A 93 -14.05 -2.53 27.38
C ASP A 93 -14.05 -0.98 27.27
N PRO A 94 -15.18 -0.29 27.54
CA PRO A 94 -15.25 1.17 27.46
C PRO A 94 -14.29 1.89 28.42
N ALA A 95 -14.01 1.29 29.58
CA ALA A 95 -13.15 1.88 30.62
C ALA A 95 -11.68 1.44 30.51
N GLY A 96 -11.44 0.31 29.84
CA GLY A 96 -10.20 -0.44 29.99
C GLY A 96 -9.19 -0.30 28.86
N GLU A 97 -8.05 -0.96 29.03
CA GLU A 97 -7.07 -1.22 27.98
C GLU A 97 -7.39 -2.52 27.24
N ASN A 98 -8.42 -3.26 27.64
CA ASN A 98 -8.62 -4.63 27.14
C ASN A 98 -9.53 -4.69 25.92
N TRP A 99 -9.37 -5.78 25.19
CA TRP A 99 -10.15 -6.08 24.02
C TRP A 99 -10.39 -7.59 23.89
N MET A 100 -11.46 -7.98 23.21
CA MET A 100 -11.84 -9.36 22.97
C MET A 100 -12.24 -9.58 21.52
N MET A 101 -11.67 -10.61 20.94
CA MET A 101 -11.75 -10.92 19.53
C MET A 101 -12.36 -12.29 19.34
N PHE A 102 -13.22 -12.42 18.33
CA PHE A 102 -13.89 -13.66 17.97
C PHE A 102 -13.70 -13.92 16.49
N SER A 103 -13.19 -15.10 16.14
CA SER A 103 -13.34 -15.63 14.78
C SER A 103 -14.58 -16.52 14.73
N ILE A 104 -15.45 -16.24 13.77
CA ILE A 104 -16.69 -16.96 13.52
C ILE A 104 -16.60 -17.60 12.15
N HIS A 105 -16.76 -18.93 12.08
CA HIS A 105 -16.81 -19.66 10.81
C HIS A 105 -18.18 -20.32 10.69
N GLY A 106 -18.84 -20.13 9.55
CA GLY A 106 -20.23 -20.50 9.36
C GLY A 106 -21.13 -19.80 10.37
N THR A 107 -21.65 -20.54 11.34
CA THR A 107 -22.54 -20.03 12.40
C THR A 107 -21.99 -20.24 13.81
N ALA A 108 -20.68 -20.51 13.95
CA ALA A 108 -20.06 -20.84 15.23
C ALA A 108 -18.82 -19.98 15.50
N ILE A 109 -18.64 -19.59 16.75
CA ILE A 109 -17.38 -19.01 17.24
C ILE A 109 -16.36 -20.16 17.30
N VAL A 110 -15.28 -20.06 16.52
CA VAL A 110 -14.22 -21.08 16.44
C VAL A 110 -13.00 -20.71 17.25
N SER A 111 -12.77 -19.42 17.49
CA SER A 111 -11.68 -18.93 18.33
C SER A 111 -12.13 -17.68 19.10
N ARG A 112 -11.47 -17.48 20.24
CA ARG A 112 -11.63 -16.32 21.11
C ARG A 112 -10.25 -15.92 21.60
N ASP A 113 -9.94 -14.63 21.54
CA ASP A 113 -8.71 -14.07 22.08
C ASP A 113 -9.00 -12.81 22.91
N ILE A 114 -8.15 -12.55 23.89
CA ILE A 114 -8.23 -11.39 24.78
C ILE A 114 -6.85 -10.76 24.86
N GLY A 115 -6.76 -9.46 24.57
CA GLY A 115 -5.51 -8.73 24.65
C GLY A 115 -5.67 -7.35 25.25
N THR A 116 -4.55 -6.64 25.32
CA THR A 116 -4.46 -5.24 25.71
C THR A 116 -4.28 -4.36 24.47
N ARG A 117 -4.81 -3.15 24.52
CA ARG A 117 -4.75 -2.10 23.49
C ARG A 117 -3.54 -1.23 23.81
N GLY A 118 -2.79 -0.88 22.77
CA GLY A 118 -1.68 0.07 22.90
C GLY A 118 -2.10 1.53 23.11
N SER A 119 -3.39 1.85 23.01
CA SER A 119 -3.93 3.20 23.18
C SER A 119 -5.09 3.24 24.17
N GLN A 120 -4.99 4.14 25.16
CA GLN A 120 -6.11 4.51 26.03
C GLN A 120 -7.03 5.45 25.26
N MET A 121 -8.09 4.92 24.66
CA MET A 121 -9.15 5.73 24.07
C MET A 121 -10.46 5.55 24.85
N SER A 122 -10.99 6.66 25.37
CA SER A 122 -12.32 6.68 25.96
C SER A 122 -13.38 6.48 24.88
N MET A 123 -14.24 5.50 25.07
CA MET A 123 -15.35 5.23 24.15
C MET A 123 -16.55 6.12 24.47
N GLY A 124 -17.22 6.61 23.44
CA GLY A 124 -18.40 7.45 23.58
C GLY A 124 -19.62 6.66 24.09
N ALA A 125 -20.56 7.36 24.73
CA ALA A 125 -21.84 6.77 25.16
C ALA A 125 -22.75 6.42 23.97
N ASP A 126 -22.49 7.02 22.81
CA ASP A 126 -23.18 6.80 21.53
C ASP A 126 -22.62 5.62 20.73
N TRP A 127 -21.59 4.95 21.23
CA TRP A 127 -20.99 3.81 20.55
C TRP A 127 -21.86 2.55 20.68
N LEU A 128 -21.95 1.82 19.57
CA LEU A 128 -22.80 0.64 19.46
C LEU A 128 -22.29 -0.50 20.35
N ARG A 129 -23.21 -1.11 21.08
CA ARG A 129 -22.93 -2.23 21.98
C ARG A 129 -23.08 -3.55 21.23
N GLU A 130 -24.30 -3.96 20.90
CA GLU A 130 -24.58 -5.35 20.51
C GLU A 130 -24.29 -5.65 19.03
N HIS A 131 -24.56 -4.72 18.12
CA HIS A 131 -24.37 -4.88 16.68
C HIS A 131 -24.41 -3.52 15.97
N PRO A 132 -23.97 -3.43 14.69
CA PRO A 132 -24.22 -2.26 13.86
C PRO A 132 -25.72 -1.99 13.74
N ALA A 133 -26.17 -0.74 13.87
CA ALA A 133 -27.59 -0.41 13.69
C ALA A 133 -27.99 -0.42 12.20
N VAL A 134 -27.00 -0.21 11.31
CA VAL A 134 -27.12 -0.36 9.87
C VAL A 134 -26.32 -1.58 9.44
N ALA A 135 -26.97 -2.55 8.80
CA ALA A 135 -26.31 -3.72 8.23
C ALA A 135 -25.37 -3.34 7.08
N MET A 136 -24.31 -4.12 6.85
CA MET A 136 -23.31 -3.84 5.80
C MET A 136 -23.97 -3.68 4.42
N LYS A 137 -24.92 -4.55 4.05
CA LYS A 137 -25.65 -4.42 2.77
C LYS A 137 -26.40 -3.10 2.62
N ASP A 138 -26.98 -2.57 3.69
CA ASP A 138 -27.78 -1.34 3.63
C ASP A 138 -26.85 -0.12 3.57
N ALA A 139 -25.71 -0.18 4.27
CA ALA A 139 -24.65 0.80 4.12
C ALA A 139 -24.03 0.79 2.70
N ALA A 140 -23.82 -0.39 2.10
CA ALA A 140 -23.36 -0.53 0.73
C ALA A 140 -24.38 0.06 -0.28
N LYS A 141 -25.68 -0.18 -0.06
CA LYS A 141 -26.75 0.43 -0.87
C LYS A 141 -26.77 1.96 -0.74
N ALA A 142 -26.53 2.50 0.44
CA ALA A 142 -26.42 3.94 0.64
C ALA A 142 -25.23 4.54 -0.13
N ALA A 143 -24.07 3.84 -0.14
CA ALA A 143 -22.92 4.23 -0.95
C ALA A 143 -23.23 4.16 -2.45
N ALA A 144 -23.85 3.07 -2.92
CA ALA A 144 -24.25 2.91 -4.32
C ALA A 144 -25.25 4.00 -4.77
N ALA A 145 -26.16 4.42 -3.89
CA ALA A 145 -27.09 5.52 -4.15
C ALA A 145 -26.39 6.88 -4.35
N GLN A 146 -25.14 7.03 -3.91
CA GLN A 146 -24.28 8.19 -4.20
C GLN A 146 -23.42 8.00 -5.47
N GLY A 147 -23.64 6.93 -6.23
CA GLY A 147 -22.94 6.64 -7.51
C GLY A 147 -21.59 5.96 -7.35
N VAL A 148 -21.39 5.24 -6.25
CA VAL A 148 -20.25 4.33 -6.05
C VAL A 148 -20.46 3.06 -6.87
N GLU A 149 -19.40 2.57 -7.51
CA GLU A 149 -19.44 1.35 -8.33
C GLU A 149 -19.07 0.13 -7.48
N LEU A 150 -20.07 -0.63 -7.04
CA LEU A 150 -19.86 -1.80 -6.18
C LEU A 150 -19.12 -2.94 -6.89
N ALA A 151 -19.07 -2.96 -8.23
CA ALA A 151 -18.25 -3.94 -8.94
C ALA A 151 -16.74 -3.74 -8.71
N ALA A 152 -16.30 -2.54 -8.32
CA ALA A 152 -14.91 -2.21 -8.00
C ALA A 152 -14.55 -2.45 -6.52
N PHE A 153 -15.44 -3.06 -5.75
CA PHE A 153 -15.28 -3.29 -4.32
C PHE A 153 -14.13 -4.26 -4.00
N THR A 154 -13.30 -3.90 -3.02
CA THR A 154 -12.13 -4.70 -2.62
C THR A 154 -12.07 -5.05 -1.14
N TRP A 155 -12.65 -4.24 -0.25
CA TRP A 155 -12.60 -4.47 1.19
C TRP A 155 -13.74 -3.77 1.94
N THR A 156 -14.25 -4.39 3.01
CA THR A 156 -15.17 -3.71 3.94
C THR A 156 -14.86 -4.05 5.39
N GLU A 157 -15.08 -3.08 6.26
CA GLU A 157 -15.14 -3.28 7.69
C GLU A 157 -16.05 -2.26 8.36
N PHE A 158 -16.62 -2.62 9.49
CA PHE A 158 -17.17 -1.68 10.45
C PHE A 158 -16.08 -1.36 11.46
N THR A 159 -15.90 -0.09 11.80
CA THR A 159 -14.95 0.35 12.83
C THR A 159 -15.44 1.62 13.51
N CYS A 160 -15.07 1.78 14.77
CA CYS A 160 -15.31 3.01 15.54
C CYS A 160 -14.03 3.85 15.70
N ASP A 161 -12.88 3.35 15.25
CA ASP A 161 -11.56 3.98 15.43
C ASP A 161 -10.86 4.19 14.09
N TYR A 162 -11.41 5.12 13.31
CA TYR A 162 -10.80 5.55 12.06
C TYR A 162 -10.06 6.89 12.23
N PRO A 163 -8.82 7.03 11.72
CA PRO A 163 -7.96 8.19 12.01
C PRO A 163 -8.42 9.51 11.38
N ALA A 164 -9.20 9.47 10.28
CA ALA A 164 -9.67 10.66 9.56
C ALA A 164 -10.60 11.53 10.42
N SER A 165 -10.32 12.83 10.53
CA SER A 165 -10.90 13.73 11.53
C SER A 165 -12.43 13.80 11.53
N ASP A 166 -13.09 13.68 10.39
CA ASP A 166 -14.54 13.85 10.25
C ASP A 166 -15.35 12.63 10.69
N VAL A 167 -14.71 11.46 10.67
CA VAL A 167 -15.26 10.16 11.09
C VAL A 167 -14.56 9.62 12.33
N ARG A 168 -13.57 10.33 12.85
CA ARG A 168 -12.85 9.97 14.06
C ARG A 168 -13.84 9.74 15.19
N ARG A 169 -13.74 8.57 15.82
CA ARG A 169 -14.58 8.12 16.94
C ARG A 169 -16.07 8.00 16.61
N LYS A 170 -16.43 7.82 15.34
CA LYS A 170 -17.79 7.48 14.94
C LYS A 170 -17.86 6.03 14.48
N PRO A 171 -18.93 5.29 14.82
CA PRO A 171 -19.18 3.98 14.23
C PRO A 171 -19.47 4.14 12.73
N VAL A 172 -18.62 3.56 11.90
CA VAL A 172 -18.73 3.67 10.43
C VAL A 172 -18.50 2.33 9.77
N TRP A 173 -19.24 2.09 8.69
CA TRP A 173 -18.83 1.15 7.65
C TRP A 173 -17.84 1.84 6.72
N VAL A 174 -16.71 1.19 6.47
CA VAL A 174 -15.67 1.61 5.52
C VAL A 174 -15.69 0.63 4.36
N PHE A 175 -16.00 1.12 3.16
CA PHE A 175 -15.91 0.34 1.93
C PHE A 175 -14.74 0.86 1.10
N ALA A 176 -13.80 -0.01 0.75
CA ALA A 176 -12.69 0.28 -0.15
C ALA A 176 -12.97 -0.25 -1.56
N PHE A 177 -12.48 0.51 -2.54
CA PHE A 177 -12.67 0.26 -3.96
C PHE A 177 -11.36 0.44 -4.71
N SER A 178 -11.16 -0.36 -5.75
CA SER A 178 -10.06 -0.25 -6.70
C SER A 178 -10.60 -0.44 -8.11
N GLU A 179 -10.58 0.63 -8.90
CA GLU A 179 -11.12 0.65 -10.26
C GLU A 179 -10.00 0.90 -11.27
N THR A 180 -9.90 0.07 -12.31
CA THR A 180 -9.03 0.36 -13.46
C THR A 180 -9.76 1.32 -14.41
N LEU A 181 -9.21 2.52 -14.57
CA LEU A 181 -9.72 3.52 -15.50
C LEU A 181 -9.32 3.18 -16.95
N SER A 182 -10.08 3.68 -17.92
CA SER A 182 -9.80 3.50 -19.35
C SER A 182 -8.44 4.07 -19.78
N SER A 183 -7.91 5.05 -19.03
CA SER A 183 -6.56 5.58 -19.20
C SER A 183 -5.45 4.59 -18.85
N GLY A 184 -5.78 3.45 -18.22
CA GLY A 184 -4.83 2.49 -17.68
C GLY A 184 -4.41 2.79 -16.24
N GLY A 185 -4.81 3.93 -15.67
CA GLY A 185 -4.60 4.25 -14.26
C GLY A 185 -5.52 3.47 -13.32
N THR A 186 -5.15 3.35 -12.05
CA THR A 186 -5.98 2.75 -11.01
C THR A 186 -6.49 3.82 -10.05
N LEU A 187 -7.81 3.88 -9.86
CA LEU A 187 -8.45 4.73 -8.87
C LEU A 187 -8.73 3.91 -7.60
N ASN A 188 -8.03 4.24 -6.52
CA ASN A 188 -8.25 3.67 -5.21
C ASN A 188 -8.95 4.69 -4.31
N TYR A 189 -10.05 4.29 -3.68
CA TYR A 189 -10.81 5.15 -2.78
C TYR A 189 -11.58 4.37 -1.73
N ARG A 190 -11.99 5.06 -0.68
CA ARG A 190 -12.80 4.56 0.42
C ARG A 190 -14.03 5.43 0.63
N VAL A 191 -15.13 4.81 1.00
CA VAL A 191 -16.40 5.48 1.33
C VAL A 191 -16.78 5.11 2.75
N PHE A 192 -17.13 6.12 3.53
CA PHE A 192 -17.47 6.00 4.94
C PHE A 192 -18.96 6.24 5.10
N VAL A 193 -19.66 5.24 5.61
CA VAL A 193 -21.10 5.29 5.85
C VAL A 193 -21.33 5.18 7.35
N ASP A 194 -22.12 6.11 7.89
CA ASP A 194 -22.50 6.11 9.29
C ASP A 194 -23.18 4.79 9.66
N GLY A 195 -22.59 4.03 10.59
CA GLY A 195 -23.10 2.73 11.02
C GLY A 195 -24.37 2.81 11.89
N ILE A 196 -24.80 4.02 12.26
CA ILE A 196 -26.05 4.29 12.98
C ILE A 196 -27.13 4.77 12.02
N THR A 197 -26.81 5.77 11.18
CA THR A 197 -27.83 6.45 10.36
C THR A 197 -27.89 5.99 8.91
N GLY A 198 -26.86 5.29 8.43
CA GLY A 198 -26.75 4.83 7.04
C GLY A 198 -26.39 5.96 6.08
N LYS A 199 -26.10 7.15 6.60
CA LYS A 199 -25.72 8.30 5.78
C LYS A 199 -24.28 8.16 5.33
N VAL A 200 -24.02 8.38 4.04
CA VAL A 200 -22.64 8.54 3.53
C VAL A 200 -22.05 9.81 4.13
N LEU A 201 -20.98 9.67 4.89
CA LEU A 201 -20.33 10.76 5.62
C LEU A 201 -19.27 11.45 4.76
N LEU A 202 -18.44 10.67 4.08
CA LEU A 202 -17.40 11.16 3.19
C LEU A 202 -16.84 10.04 2.31
N ALA A 203 -16.12 10.42 1.27
CA ALA A 203 -15.27 9.54 0.47
C ALA A 203 -13.85 10.11 0.46
N LEU A 204 -12.83 9.25 0.56
CA LEU A 204 -11.42 9.61 0.50
C LEU A 204 -10.70 8.80 -0.57
N ASN A 205 -9.74 9.38 -1.27
CA ASN A 205 -8.83 8.59 -2.10
C ASN A 205 -7.79 7.83 -1.24
N GLU A 206 -6.83 7.16 -1.88
CA GLU A 206 -5.69 6.47 -1.23
C GLU A 206 -4.81 7.37 -0.36
N ARG A 207 -5.12 8.66 -0.34
CA ARG A 207 -4.28 9.71 0.20
C ARG A 207 -4.97 10.58 1.25
N GLU A 208 -6.17 10.16 1.65
CA GLU A 208 -7.00 10.85 2.64
C GLU A 208 -7.56 12.20 2.15
N GLU A 209 -7.57 12.46 0.83
CA GLU A 209 -8.24 13.64 0.26
C GLU A 209 -9.72 13.37 0.00
N ARG A 210 -10.55 14.34 0.35
CA ARG A 210 -12.00 14.25 0.13
C ARG A 210 -12.34 14.20 -1.35
N MET A 211 -13.15 13.20 -1.71
CA MET A 211 -13.73 13.03 -3.04
C MET A 211 -15.20 13.43 -3.02
N THR A 212 -15.66 14.04 -4.12
CA THR A 212 -17.08 14.27 -4.36
C THR A 212 -17.69 13.02 -4.98
N LEU A 213 -18.86 12.62 -4.50
CA LEU A 213 -19.67 11.54 -5.08
C LEU A 213 -20.88 12.15 -5.83
N PRO A 214 -21.27 11.62 -7.00
CA PRO A 214 -20.61 10.55 -7.75
C PRO A 214 -19.23 10.98 -8.29
N ILE A 215 -18.33 10.02 -8.44
CA ILE A 215 -16.98 10.28 -8.96
C ILE A 215 -17.09 10.63 -10.45
N ASP A 216 -16.59 11.81 -10.83
CA ASP A 216 -16.47 12.22 -12.23
C ASP A 216 -15.27 11.53 -12.89
N ARG A 217 -15.51 10.30 -13.37
CA ARG A 217 -14.50 9.48 -14.06
C ARG A 217 -14.03 10.10 -15.37
N GLU A 218 -14.88 10.90 -16.02
CA GLU A 218 -14.50 11.58 -17.27
C GLU A 218 -13.51 12.71 -16.97
N ALA A 219 -13.73 13.48 -15.90
CA ALA A 219 -12.76 14.47 -15.44
C ALA A 219 -11.42 13.85 -15.04
N LEU A 220 -11.42 12.67 -14.41
CA LEU A 220 -10.19 11.93 -14.09
C LEU A 220 -9.43 11.44 -15.35
N GLN A 221 -10.10 11.36 -16.49
CA GLN A 221 -9.50 11.00 -17.78
C GLN A 221 -9.02 12.22 -18.58
N LYS A 222 -9.44 13.44 -18.21
CA LYS A 222 -9.02 14.67 -18.90
C LYS A 222 -7.59 15.04 -18.47
N PRO A 223 -6.69 15.38 -19.40
CA PRO A 223 -5.39 15.95 -19.05
C PRO A 223 -5.60 17.22 -18.20
N ARG A 224 -4.96 17.32 -17.02
CA ARG A 224 -4.97 18.58 -16.24
C ARG A 224 -4.25 19.68 -17.01
N THR A 225 -4.86 20.87 -17.09
CA THR A 225 -4.33 22.03 -17.82
C THR A 225 -3.42 22.94 -16.98
N ASP A 226 -3.50 22.87 -15.65
CA ASP A 226 -2.58 23.54 -14.73
C ASP A 226 -1.45 22.56 -14.36
N ASN A 227 -0.20 23.03 -14.39
CA ASN A 227 0.98 22.21 -14.11
C ASN A 227 1.96 22.94 -13.17
N HIS A 228 2.86 22.17 -12.55
CA HIS A 228 3.91 22.63 -11.65
C HIS A 228 5.28 22.72 -12.35
N GLU A 229 5.27 23.02 -13.66
CA GLU A 229 6.51 23.25 -14.41
C GLU A 229 7.35 24.37 -13.77
N LYS A 230 6.69 25.44 -13.29
CA LYS A 230 7.36 26.56 -12.63
C LYS A 230 8.11 26.12 -11.37
N ASP A 231 7.53 25.23 -10.57
CA ASP A 231 8.14 24.73 -9.34
C ASP A 231 9.36 23.86 -9.64
N LEU A 232 9.28 23.02 -10.68
CA LEU A 232 10.44 22.26 -11.16
C LEU A 232 11.56 23.16 -11.69
N ARG A 233 11.20 24.19 -12.45
CA ARG A 233 12.18 25.19 -12.91
C ARG A 233 12.87 25.90 -11.75
N GLN A 234 12.13 26.18 -10.68
CA GLN A 234 12.71 26.75 -9.47
C GLN A 234 13.61 25.75 -8.73
N PHE A 235 13.17 24.50 -8.56
CA PHE A 235 13.95 23.42 -7.93
C PHE A 235 15.32 23.24 -8.58
N PHE A 236 15.35 23.01 -9.90
CA PHE A 236 16.60 22.88 -10.67
C PHE A 236 17.33 24.21 -10.79
N GLY A 237 16.60 25.33 -10.76
CA GLY A 237 17.14 26.68 -10.71
C GLY A 237 18.09 26.88 -9.53
N PHE A 238 17.69 26.46 -8.33
CA PHE A 238 18.57 26.54 -7.14
C PHE A 238 19.89 25.79 -7.34
N ILE A 239 19.85 24.61 -7.95
CA ILE A 239 21.06 23.83 -8.28
C ILE A 239 21.92 24.60 -9.29
N SER A 240 21.32 25.07 -10.38
CA SER A 240 22.02 25.80 -11.45
C SER A 240 22.71 27.09 -10.98
N THR A 241 22.14 27.76 -9.96
CA THR A 241 22.66 29.01 -9.40
C THR A 241 23.61 28.81 -8.22
N GLY A 242 24.09 27.59 -7.98
CA GLY A 242 25.03 27.28 -6.90
C GLY A 242 24.43 27.36 -5.49
N GLN A 243 23.12 27.14 -5.38
CA GLN A 243 22.33 27.20 -4.13
C GLN A 243 21.67 25.84 -3.80
N PRO A 244 22.41 24.70 -3.84
CA PRO A 244 21.82 23.37 -3.75
C PRO A 244 21.12 23.08 -2.42
N GLU A 245 21.48 23.78 -1.33
CA GLU A 245 20.76 23.70 -0.05
C GLU A 245 19.28 24.11 -0.15
N TRP A 246 18.94 25.03 -1.05
CA TRP A 246 17.56 25.41 -1.30
C TRP A 246 16.81 24.35 -2.09
N ALA A 247 17.48 23.65 -3.02
CA ALA A 247 16.89 22.50 -3.71
C ALA A 247 16.60 21.35 -2.73
N VAL A 248 17.51 21.05 -1.81
CA VAL A 248 17.29 20.03 -0.76
C VAL A 248 16.05 20.35 0.10
N ARG A 249 15.80 21.64 0.41
CA ARG A 249 14.59 22.05 1.16
C ARG A 249 13.27 21.85 0.39
N GLN A 250 13.35 21.79 -0.92
CA GLN A 250 12.22 21.52 -1.82
C GLN A 250 11.99 20.02 -2.04
N LEU A 251 12.81 19.15 -1.44
CA LEU A 251 12.51 17.72 -1.37
C LEU A 251 11.41 17.47 -0.34
N ALA A 252 10.53 16.53 -0.66
CA ALA A 252 9.55 16.02 0.29
C ALA A 252 10.22 15.10 1.31
N TYR A 253 9.56 14.89 2.45
CA TYR A 253 10.05 13.99 3.51
C TYR A 253 10.38 12.59 2.97
N ALA A 254 9.58 12.06 2.05
CA ALA A 254 9.84 10.75 1.43
C ALA A 254 11.16 10.66 0.65
N ALA A 255 11.63 11.77 0.06
CA ALA A 255 12.89 11.84 -0.66
C ALA A 255 14.11 12.08 0.25
N SER A 256 13.88 12.66 1.43
CA SER A 256 14.91 13.09 2.37
C SER A 256 14.39 13.02 3.82
N PRO A 257 14.20 11.80 4.38
CA PRO A 257 13.54 11.60 5.66
C PRO A 257 14.40 11.99 6.88
N ASP A 258 15.71 12.09 6.69
CA ASP A 258 16.68 12.41 7.73
C ASP A 258 17.84 13.28 7.20
N ASP A 259 18.65 13.79 8.12
CA ASP A 259 19.79 14.65 7.81
C ASP A 259 20.86 13.93 6.98
N ALA A 260 21.05 12.62 7.18
CA ALA A 260 22.01 11.84 6.41
C ALA A 260 21.63 11.83 4.92
N THR A 261 20.36 11.57 4.63
CA THR A 261 19.81 11.58 3.27
C THR A 261 19.85 13.00 2.68
N ALA A 262 19.57 14.03 3.47
CA ALA A 262 19.67 15.42 3.04
C ALA A 262 21.12 15.81 2.65
N GLN A 263 22.11 15.35 3.42
CA GLN A 263 23.53 15.57 3.10
C GLN A 263 23.96 14.81 1.84
N MET A 264 23.42 13.61 1.61
CA MET A 264 23.67 12.87 0.36
C MET A 264 23.14 13.63 -0.86
N TRP A 265 21.91 14.15 -0.80
CA TRP A 265 21.37 15.00 -1.86
C TRP A 265 22.18 16.27 -2.08
N LEU A 266 22.60 16.92 -1.00
CA LEU A 266 23.45 18.11 -1.07
C LEU A 266 24.79 17.82 -1.74
N ALA A 267 25.45 16.72 -1.39
CA ALA A 267 26.71 16.29 -2.00
C ALA A 267 26.52 15.96 -3.49
N ASN A 268 25.43 15.28 -3.83
CA ASN A 268 25.05 14.98 -5.20
C ASN A 268 24.89 16.29 -6.01
N PHE A 269 24.06 17.23 -5.56
CA PHE A 269 23.85 18.48 -6.29
C PHE A 269 25.11 19.35 -6.38
N ARG A 270 26.01 19.30 -5.38
CA ARG A 270 27.31 20.00 -5.40
C ARG A 270 28.34 19.38 -6.35
N SER A 271 28.16 18.12 -6.76
CA SER A 271 29.06 17.49 -7.74
C SER A 271 28.94 18.11 -9.14
N LEU A 272 27.84 18.85 -9.38
CA LEU A 272 27.56 19.50 -10.65
C LEU A 272 28.29 20.84 -10.75
N ASN A 273 29.12 20.98 -11.78
CA ASN A 273 29.75 22.25 -12.15
C ASN A 273 28.75 23.20 -12.80
N SER A 274 27.84 22.66 -13.62
CA SER A 274 26.73 23.41 -14.22
C SER A 274 25.54 22.50 -14.48
N LEU A 275 24.34 23.10 -14.47
CA LEU A 275 23.09 22.45 -14.79
C LEU A 275 22.18 23.46 -15.49
N THR A 276 21.67 23.14 -16.67
CA THR A 276 20.72 23.96 -17.41
C THR A 276 19.48 23.14 -17.75
N ILE A 277 18.29 23.73 -17.59
CA ILE A 277 17.03 23.06 -17.92
C ILE A 277 16.76 23.23 -19.42
N VAL A 278 16.71 22.12 -20.15
CA VAL A 278 16.39 22.08 -21.59
C VAL A 278 14.89 22.02 -21.81
N SER A 279 14.21 21.06 -21.19
CA SER A 279 12.75 20.89 -21.26
C SER A 279 12.16 20.41 -19.94
N VAL A 280 10.90 20.76 -19.70
CA VAL A 280 10.06 20.16 -18.67
C VAL A 280 8.79 19.72 -19.40
N GLU A 281 8.53 18.43 -19.41
CA GLU A 281 7.41 17.81 -20.10
C GLU A 281 6.55 17.09 -19.06
N GLN A 282 5.23 17.25 -19.14
CA GLN A 282 4.33 16.40 -18.36
C GLN A 282 4.50 14.96 -18.81
N ALA A 283 4.55 14.04 -17.85
CA ALA A 283 4.75 12.62 -18.09
C ALA A 283 3.70 11.81 -17.33
N SER A 284 3.40 10.60 -17.81
CA SER A 284 2.51 9.66 -17.12
C SER A 284 1.21 10.30 -16.63
N LEU A 285 0.57 11.10 -17.50
CA LEU A 285 -0.65 11.88 -17.18
C LEU A 285 -1.76 11.00 -16.62
N GLU A 286 -1.81 9.74 -17.05
CA GLU A 286 -2.75 8.72 -16.55
C GLU A 286 -2.53 8.32 -15.08
N GLN A 287 -1.37 8.67 -14.50
CA GLN A 287 -0.99 8.39 -13.11
C GLN A 287 -1.06 9.64 -12.23
N TRP A 288 -1.32 10.81 -12.82
CA TRP A 288 -1.50 12.06 -12.08
C TRP A 288 -2.73 11.97 -11.20
N THR A 289 -2.61 12.46 -9.97
CA THR A 289 -3.73 12.62 -9.05
C THR A 289 -3.58 13.95 -8.31
N ALA A 290 -4.50 14.25 -7.39
CA ALA A 290 -4.46 15.50 -6.64
C ALA A 290 -3.24 15.64 -5.72
N GLU A 291 -2.48 14.57 -5.44
CA GLU A 291 -1.22 14.71 -4.69
C GLU A 291 0.03 14.18 -5.41
N ARG A 292 -0.06 13.76 -6.66
CA ARG A 292 1.14 13.31 -7.37
C ARG A 292 1.07 13.72 -8.81
N GLU A 293 2.18 14.23 -9.28
CA GLU A 293 2.35 14.58 -10.68
C GLU A 293 3.72 14.11 -11.13
N PHE A 294 3.78 13.64 -12.36
CA PHE A 294 4.98 13.10 -12.97
C PHE A 294 5.45 14.00 -14.11
N TYR A 295 6.74 14.26 -14.13
CA TYR A 295 7.38 15.09 -15.14
C TYR A 295 8.63 14.42 -15.68
N LYS A 296 8.88 14.63 -16.96
CA LYS A 296 10.15 14.33 -17.60
C LYS A 296 10.89 15.65 -17.77
N VAL A 297 12.05 15.77 -17.12
CA VAL A 297 12.90 16.94 -17.17
C VAL A 297 14.18 16.60 -17.91
N THR A 298 14.45 17.32 -18.99
CA THR A 298 15.70 17.21 -19.75
C THR A 298 16.65 18.31 -19.30
N LEU A 299 17.86 17.93 -18.94
CA LEU A 299 18.88 18.80 -18.34
C LEU A 299 20.17 18.69 -19.16
N ASP A 300 20.88 19.79 -19.34
CA ASP A 300 22.26 19.79 -19.81
C ASP A 300 23.18 20.01 -18.61
N VAL A 301 24.08 19.07 -18.35
CA VAL A 301 24.83 18.97 -17.10
C VAL A 301 26.33 18.91 -17.37
N GLN A 302 27.11 19.58 -16.53
CA GLN A 302 28.54 19.36 -16.44
C GLN A 302 28.89 18.93 -15.01
N THR A 303 29.65 17.85 -14.86
CA THR A 303 30.12 17.31 -13.58
C THR A 303 31.64 17.39 -13.49
N SER A 304 32.17 17.59 -12.28
CA SER A 304 33.60 17.45 -11.98
C SER A 304 33.99 16.03 -11.57
N GLU A 305 33.01 15.21 -11.19
CA GLU A 305 33.20 13.82 -10.76
C GLU A 305 32.88 12.83 -11.89
N LEU A 306 33.43 11.61 -11.79
CA LEU A 306 33.12 10.53 -12.71
C LEU A 306 31.59 10.25 -12.68
N PRO A 307 30.94 10.08 -13.84
CA PRO A 307 29.47 9.91 -13.93
C PRO A 307 28.87 8.83 -13.02
N GLU A 308 29.67 7.81 -12.73
CA GLU A 308 29.32 6.64 -11.94
C GLU A 308 28.93 6.95 -10.48
N LYS A 309 29.39 8.08 -9.90
CA LYS A 309 29.21 8.32 -8.46
C LYS A 309 27.81 8.82 -8.07
N TYR A 310 27.21 9.67 -8.91
CA TYR A 310 25.88 10.25 -8.64
C TYR A 310 24.92 10.11 -9.84
N GLY A 311 25.30 9.35 -10.87
CA GLY A 311 24.46 9.06 -12.03
C GLY A 311 24.27 10.23 -12.98
N TRP A 312 25.14 11.24 -12.96
CA TRP A 312 25.13 12.38 -13.87
C TRP A 312 26.17 12.21 -14.96
N GLU A 313 25.74 12.28 -16.20
CA GLU A 313 26.67 12.29 -17.34
C GLU A 313 26.94 13.72 -17.80
N ASN A 314 28.11 14.00 -18.37
CA ASN A 314 28.33 15.29 -19.03
C ASN A 314 27.45 15.36 -20.28
N GLY A 315 26.70 16.45 -20.44
CA GLY A 315 25.76 16.67 -21.52
C GLY A 315 24.30 16.42 -21.12
N CYS A 316 23.52 15.90 -22.07
CA CYS A 316 22.08 15.75 -21.93
C CYS A 316 21.69 14.60 -20.99
N ASN A 317 21.00 14.92 -19.90
CA ASN A 317 20.46 13.98 -18.92
C ASN A 317 18.94 14.09 -18.89
N VAL A 318 18.25 12.94 -18.82
CA VAL A 318 16.82 12.89 -18.54
C VAL A 318 16.60 12.50 -17.09
N ARG A 319 15.66 13.19 -16.43
CA ARG A 319 15.19 12.87 -15.09
C ARG A 319 13.67 12.77 -15.07
N TRP A 320 13.17 11.74 -14.41
CA TRP A 320 11.76 11.57 -14.11
C TRP A 320 11.53 12.07 -12.70
N VAL A 321 10.66 13.05 -12.55
CA VAL A 321 10.38 13.75 -11.30
C VAL A 321 8.95 13.46 -10.87
N GLU A 322 8.79 13.01 -9.64
CA GLU A 322 7.48 12.98 -8.98
C GLU A 322 7.39 14.21 -8.05
N LEU A 323 6.30 14.96 -8.18
CA LEU A 323 5.95 16.04 -7.27
C LEU A 323 4.77 15.60 -6.39
N ILE A 324 4.82 15.95 -5.11
CA ILE A 324 3.72 15.80 -4.17
C ILE A 324 3.45 17.12 -3.43
N PRO A 325 2.21 17.44 -3.04
CA PRO A 325 1.89 18.62 -2.28
C PRO A 325 2.48 18.52 -0.87
N GLN A 326 2.98 19.64 -0.37
CA GLN A 326 3.19 19.87 1.06
C GLN A 326 2.35 21.06 1.46
N GLY A 327 1.52 20.89 2.50
CA GLY A 327 0.45 21.82 2.88
C GLY A 327 0.79 23.31 2.77
N GLY A 328 -0.23 24.13 2.53
CA GLY A 328 -0.05 25.57 2.23
C GLY A 328 0.07 25.89 0.73
N GLY A 329 -0.24 24.91 -0.14
CA GLY A 329 -0.26 25.09 -1.60
C GLY A 329 1.10 24.93 -2.28
N ALA A 330 2.14 24.49 -1.56
CA ALA A 330 3.45 24.20 -2.13
C ALA A 330 3.52 22.77 -2.64
N TRP A 331 4.28 22.54 -3.71
CA TRP A 331 4.58 21.19 -4.22
C TRP A 331 6.08 20.94 -4.10
N LYS A 332 6.44 19.70 -3.75
CA LYS A 332 7.81 19.28 -3.47
C LYS A 332 8.16 18.02 -4.23
N VAL A 333 9.44 17.85 -4.53
CA VAL A 333 9.97 16.69 -5.22
C VAL A 333 10.00 15.49 -4.25
N SER A 334 9.17 14.47 -4.51
CA SER A 334 9.16 13.21 -3.76
C SER A 334 10.10 12.16 -4.33
N ALA A 335 10.39 12.23 -5.63
CA ALA A 335 11.30 11.32 -6.29
C ALA A 335 12.00 11.99 -7.49
N LEU A 336 13.25 11.58 -7.72
CA LEU A 336 14.06 11.92 -8.88
C LEU A 336 14.71 10.61 -9.39
N SER A 337 14.45 10.23 -10.63
CA SER A 337 14.92 8.96 -11.22
C SER A 337 15.54 9.16 -12.60
N SER A 338 16.49 8.30 -12.98
CA SER A 338 17.04 8.22 -14.35
C SER A 338 16.17 7.40 -15.30
N SER A 339 15.13 6.72 -14.80
CA SER A 339 14.25 5.86 -15.59
C SER A 339 12.76 6.07 -15.27
N PRO A 340 11.85 5.86 -16.26
CA PRO A 340 10.41 6.08 -16.08
C PRO A 340 9.70 5.04 -15.20
N TRP A 341 10.27 3.85 -15.01
CA TRP A 341 9.60 2.68 -14.38
C TRP A 341 10.24 2.19 -13.08
N GLY A 342 11.13 2.97 -12.48
CA GLY A 342 11.62 2.65 -11.14
C GLY A 342 10.61 3.15 -10.10
N PRO A 343 10.07 2.31 -9.19
CA PRO A 343 9.58 2.84 -7.92
C PRO A 343 10.78 3.57 -7.31
N GLY A 344 10.73 4.89 -7.34
CA GLY A 344 11.75 5.74 -6.76
C GLY A 344 11.65 5.68 -5.25
N ASN A 345 11.94 4.52 -4.64
CA ASN A 345 12.47 4.61 -3.30
C ASN A 345 13.77 5.41 -3.45
N ALA A 346 13.91 6.47 -2.66
CA ALA A 346 15.23 7.07 -2.41
C ALA A 346 16.27 5.98 -2.02
N SER A 347 15.81 4.81 -1.53
CA SER A 347 16.64 3.64 -1.25
C SER A 347 17.29 2.98 -2.47
N ALA A 348 16.73 3.08 -3.69
CA ALA A 348 17.38 2.54 -4.90
C ALA A 348 18.66 3.31 -5.27
N TRP A 349 18.78 4.55 -4.78
CA TRP A 349 20.01 5.34 -4.85
C TRP A 349 21.00 4.94 -3.73
N CYS A 350 20.53 4.52 -2.55
CA CYS A 350 21.39 4.09 -1.44
C CYS A 350 21.98 2.68 -1.62
N SER A 351 21.28 1.75 -2.30
CA SER A 351 21.75 0.36 -2.42
C SER A 351 22.97 0.17 -3.33
N ALA A 352 23.31 1.15 -4.17
CA ALA A 352 24.53 1.09 -4.99
C ALA A 352 25.83 1.25 -4.18
N GLN A 353 25.76 1.60 -2.88
CA GLN A 353 26.94 1.84 -2.03
C GLN A 353 27.34 0.66 -1.14
N THR A 354 26.53 -0.39 -1.00
CA THR A 354 26.89 -1.59 -0.22
C THR A 354 27.22 -2.75 -1.16
N GLY A 355 28.27 -2.60 -1.97
CA GLY A 355 28.91 -3.71 -2.67
C GLY A 355 29.62 -4.62 -1.68
N HIS A 356 28.90 -5.52 -1.03
CA HIS A 356 29.47 -6.79 -0.55
C HIS A 356 29.04 -7.88 -1.53
N ALA A 357 29.94 -8.21 -2.44
CA ALA A 357 29.82 -9.43 -3.22
C ALA A 357 29.86 -10.62 -2.26
N PRO A 358 28.94 -11.60 -2.36
CA PRO A 358 29.10 -12.86 -1.67
C PRO A 358 30.31 -13.59 -2.25
N ALA A 359 31.22 -14.01 -1.36
CA ALA A 359 32.39 -14.81 -1.72
C ALA A 359 31.95 -16.08 -2.47
N SER A 360 32.35 -16.19 -3.74
CA SER A 360 32.22 -17.42 -4.51
C SER A 360 33.28 -18.41 -4.01
N THR A 361 32.82 -19.45 -3.34
CA THR A 361 33.62 -20.63 -3.02
C THR A 361 33.95 -21.42 -4.28
N GLY A 362 35.25 -21.57 -4.53
CA GLY A 362 35.85 -22.85 -4.95
C GLY A 362 35.70 -23.25 -6.41
N ASP A 363 36.75 -22.99 -7.20
CA ASP A 363 37.21 -23.97 -8.17
C ASP A 363 38.72 -24.16 -7.98
N ALA A 364 39.09 -25.39 -7.64
CA ALA A 364 40.44 -25.84 -7.34
C ALA A 364 41.05 -26.53 -8.56
N LYS A 365 42.34 -26.25 -8.86
CA LYS A 365 43.40 -27.19 -9.33
C LYS A 365 44.63 -26.43 -9.88
N PRO A 366 45.81 -27.06 -10.02
CA PRO A 366 46.74 -27.41 -8.94
C PRO A 366 48.18 -26.92 -9.23
N VAL A 367 49.05 -26.73 -8.24
CA VAL A 367 50.51 -26.75 -8.48
C VAL A 367 51.23 -27.42 -7.31
N GLU A 368 52.17 -28.28 -7.70
CA GLU A 368 52.99 -29.21 -6.93
C GLU A 368 54.04 -28.55 -6.02
N ASP A 369 54.32 -29.30 -4.95
CA ASP A 369 55.58 -29.62 -4.28
C ASP A 369 56.58 -28.60 -3.73
N ASP A 370 57.04 -29.01 -2.54
CA ASP A 370 58.31 -28.77 -1.85
C ASP A 370 58.62 -27.36 -1.33
N GLN A 371 58.58 -27.20 0.00
CA GLN A 371 59.78 -27.39 0.83
C GLN A 371 59.48 -27.33 2.34
N LEU A 372 60.12 -28.26 3.06
CA LEU A 372 60.26 -28.37 4.51
C LEU A 372 61.06 -27.20 5.11
N VAL A 373 60.62 -26.65 6.25
CA VAL A 373 61.49 -26.21 7.36
C VAL A 373 60.73 -26.33 8.69
N GLU A 374 61.25 -27.17 9.60
CA GLU A 374 60.97 -27.21 11.04
C GLU A 374 61.69 -26.05 11.75
N VAL A 375 61.08 -25.42 12.77
CA VAL A 375 61.72 -24.89 14.00
C VAL A 375 60.59 -24.74 15.04
N GLU A 376 60.44 -25.70 15.96
CA GLU A 376 60.95 -25.73 17.34
C GLU A 376 60.06 -24.97 18.35
N GLN A 377 59.31 -25.76 19.12
CA GLN A 377 58.59 -25.37 20.32
C GLN A 377 59.58 -25.33 21.48
N ASP A 378 59.56 -24.25 22.27
CA ASP A 378 60.12 -24.28 23.61
C ASP A 378 59.13 -23.76 24.64
N THR A 379 59.10 -24.49 25.75
CA THR A 379 58.14 -24.45 26.84
C THR A 379 58.85 -23.87 28.05
N VAL A 380 58.31 -22.86 28.74
CA VAL A 380 58.58 -22.70 30.20
C VAL A 380 57.36 -22.05 30.89
N GLN A 381 56.81 -22.81 31.84
CA GLN A 381 55.94 -22.36 32.93
C GLN A 381 56.72 -21.57 33.99
N HIS A 382 56.08 -20.58 34.62
CA HIS A 382 55.98 -20.52 36.09
C HIS A 382 54.94 -19.48 36.52
N ASP A 383 53.95 -19.93 37.29
CA ASP A 383 53.61 -19.49 38.67
C ASP A 383 54.05 -18.08 39.12
N ALA A 384 53.34 -17.34 39.97
CA ALA A 384 52.07 -17.43 40.67
C ALA A 384 51.88 -16.11 41.45
N GLN A 385 50.67 -15.95 42.02
CA GLN A 385 50.34 -15.21 43.25
C GLN A 385 50.37 -13.66 43.22
N GLU A 386 49.20 -13.04 43.42
CA GLU A 386 48.75 -12.33 44.64
C GLU A 386 49.24 -10.85 44.63
N HIS A 387 48.56 -9.82 45.12
CA HIS A 387 47.43 -9.64 46.01
C HIS A 387 46.92 -8.19 45.83
N ASP A 388 45.68 -7.94 46.25
CA ASP A 388 45.14 -6.71 46.88
C ASP A 388 45.01 -5.40 46.07
N CYS A 389 43.77 -5.06 45.70
CA CYS A 389 42.85 -4.19 46.47
C CYS A 389 41.49 -4.06 45.77
#